data_AF-A0A9J5X9B6-F1
#
_entry.id   AF-A0A9J5X9B6-F1
#
_cell.length_a   1.000
_cell.length_b   1.000
_cell.length_c   1.000
_cell.angle_alpha   90.00
_cell.angle_beta   90.00
_cell.angle_gamma   90.00
#
_symmetry.space_group_name_H-M   'P 1'
#
loop_
_entity.id
_entity.type
_entity.pdbx_description
1 polymer ?
#
loop_
_entity_poly.entity_id
_entity_poly.type
_entity_poly.pdbx_seq_one_letter_code
_entity_poly.pdbx_strand_id
1 'polypeptide(L)'
;MEIDKAIRECDDRRLKTKYNNAIYVIKRALALYPVQEVALSFNGGKDSTVLLHLLRAGCFLHQAEEFNSGGDAADGGKTFPIRTIYFESPSAFPEINSFTYEAASIYDIQMDIIRLDFKSGLEALLKANPIRAIFLGVRIGDPTAVNI
;
A
#
# COMPACT_ATOMS: atom_id res chain seq x y z
N MET A 1 14.39 -6.59 3.24
CA MET A 1 13.86 -5.68 2.20
C MET A 1 14.68 -4.39 2.17
N GLU A 2 14.97 -3.84 0.99
CA GLU A 2 15.94 -2.73 0.77
C GLU A 2 15.67 -1.47 1.59
N ILE A 3 14.41 -1.00 1.66
CA ILE A 3 14.07 0.27 2.33
C ILE A 3 14.25 0.17 3.86
N ASP A 4 13.92 -0.97 4.47
CA ASP A 4 14.10 -1.19 5.90
C ASP A 4 15.58 -1.17 6.26
N LYS A 5 16.42 -1.81 5.42
CA LYS A 5 17.88 -1.74 5.57
C LYS A 5 18.39 -0.30 5.45
N ALA A 6 18.00 0.42 4.41
CA ALA A 6 18.41 1.81 4.19
C ALA A 6 17.99 2.73 5.35
N ILE A 7 16.79 2.56 5.90
CA ILE A 7 16.32 3.34 7.05
C ILE A 7 17.11 2.99 8.31
N ARG A 8 17.44 1.72 8.57
CA ARG A 8 18.27 1.34 9.73
C ARG A 8 19.66 1.96 9.69
N GLU A 9 20.25 2.00 8.49
CA GLU A 9 21.59 2.57 8.23
C GLU A 9 21.57 4.11 8.13
N CYS A 10 20.41 4.75 8.03
CA CYS A 10 20.28 6.20 7.91
C CYS A 10 20.55 6.95 9.23
N ASP A 11 21.28 8.08 9.21
CA ASP A 11 21.50 8.88 10.42
C ASP A 11 20.35 9.87 10.74
N ASP A 12 19.42 10.07 9.82
CA ASP A 12 18.28 10.97 10.03
C ASP A 12 17.26 10.36 11.01
N ARG A 13 17.36 10.82 12.27
CA ARG A 13 16.46 10.42 13.37
C ARG A 13 15.00 10.75 13.06
N ARG A 14 14.70 11.87 12.39
CA ARG A 14 13.33 12.28 12.10
C ARG A 14 12.70 11.36 11.06
N LEU A 15 13.46 11.01 10.02
CA LEU A 15 13.02 10.05 9.02
C LEU A 15 12.79 8.66 9.64
N LYS A 16 13.72 8.18 10.46
CA LYS A 16 13.59 6.93 11.22
C LYS A 16 12.31 6.89 12.06
N THR A 17 12.03 7.95 12.81
CA THR A 17 10.80 8.02 13.63
C THR A 17 9.54 7.97 12.77
N LYS A 18 9.48 8.72 11.66
CA LYS A 18 8.33 8.69 10.74
C LYS A 18 8.13 7.30 10.13
N TYR A 19 9.22 6.67 9.70
CA TYR A 19 9.20 5.32 9.16
C TYR A 19 8.67 4.31 10.19
N ASN A 20 9.24 4.29 11.40
CA ASN A 20 8.85 3.37 12.46
C ASN A 20 7.37 3.53 12.84
N ASN A 21 6.88 4.78 12.92
CA ASN A 21 5.47 5.05 13.18
C ASN A 21 4.57 4.51 12.05
N ALA A 22 4.97 4.69 10.80
CA ALA A 22 4.21 4.16 9.66
C ALA A 22 4.20 2.62 9.66
N ILE A 23 5.34 1.97 9.88
CA ILE A 23 5.43 0.50 9.97
C ILE A 23 4.58 -0.03 11.12
N TYR A 24 4.60 0.65 12.28
CA TYR A 24 3.75 0.28 13.41
C TYR A 24 2.26 0.30 13.04
N VAL A 25 1.78 1.36 12.40
CA VAL A 25 0.38 1.47 11.95
C VAL A 25 0.05 0.39 10.92
N ILE A 26 0.93 0.12 9.96
CA ILE A 26 0.74 -0.91 8.94
C ILE A 26 0.61 -2.29 9.59
N LYS A 27 1.54 -2.65 10.47
CA LYS A 27 1.50 -3.94 11.20
C LYS A 27 0.24 -4.07 12.05
N ARG A 28 -0.18 -2.98 12.71
CA ARG A 28 -1.44 -2.94 13.47
C ARG A 28 -2.65 -3.21 12.59
N ALA A 29 -2.72 -2.63 11.40
CA ALA A 29 -3.81 -2.88 10.47
C ALA A 29 -3.80 -4.34 9.97
N LEU A 30 -2.64 -4.89 9.62
CA LEU A 30 -2.50 -6.29 9.18
C LEU A 30 -2.82 -7.30 10.31
N ALA A 31 -2.61 -6.94 11.57
CA ALA A 31 -3.04 -7.74 12.71
C ALA A 31 -4.56 -7.67 12.98
N LEU A 32 -5.24 -6.63 12.51
CA LEU A 32 -6.69 -6.41 12.71
C LEU A 32 -7.53 -6.93 11.53
N TYR A 33 -6.98 -6.92 10.33
CA TYR A 33 -7.66 -7.29 9.10
C TYR A 33 -6.82 -8.31 8.32
N PRO A 34 -7.40 -9.44 7.89
CA PRO A 34 -6.75 -10.35 6.95
C PRO A 34 -6.24 -9.58 5.72
N VAL A 35 -5.06 -9.93 5.21
CA VAL A 35 -4.43 -9.20 4.10
C VAL A 35 -5.32 -9.12 2.85
N GLN A 36 -6.18 -10.12 2.62
CA GLN A 36 -7.12 -10.17 1.51
C GLN A 36 -8.27 -9.15 1.63
N GLU A 37 -8.58 -8.70 2.85
CA GLU A 37 -9.61 -7.70 3.15
C GLU A 37 -9.03 -6.27 3.21
N VAL A 38 -7.73 -6.12 2.94
CA VAL A 38 -7.01 -4.86 2.95
C VAL A 38 -6.65 -4.45 1.52
N ALA A 39 -6.82 -3.17 1.21
CA ALA A 39 -6.42 -2.62 -0.08
C ALA A 39 -5.54 -1.37 0.04
N LEU A 40 -4.79 -1.08 -1.01
CA LEU A 40 -4.08 0.18 -1.22
C LEU A 40 -4.77 0.98 -2.32
N SER A 41 -5.12 2.24 -2.07
CA SER A 41 -5.47 3.18 -3.14
C SER A 41 -4.19 3.82 -3.67
N PHE A 42 -3.79 3.44 -4.87
CA PHE A 42 -2.57 3.91 -5.51
C PHE A 42 -2.91 4.78 -6.72
N ASN A 43 -2.35 5.98 -6.80
CA ASN A 43 -2.66 6.96 -7.85
C ASN A 43 -1.43 7.44 -8.62
N GLY A 44 -0.27 6.80 -8.42
CA GLY A 44 1.00 7.20 -9.04
C GLY A 44 1.64 8.48 -8.48
N GLY A 45 0.96 9.19 -7.56
CA GLY A 45 1.50 10.37 -6.91
C GLY A 45 2.57 10.04 -5.86
N LYS A 46 3.42 11.02 -5.53
CA LYS A 46 4.53 10.86 -4.57
C LYS A 46 4.10 10.22 -3.23
N ASP A 47 2.96 10.61 -2.69
CA ASP A 47 2.54 10.20 -1.35
C ASP A 47 2.03 8.74 -1.35
N SER A 48 1.28 8.35 -2.37
CA SER A 48 0.84 6.96 -2.53
C SER A 48 2.01 6.04 -2.93
N THR A 49 3.00 6.53 -3.67
CA THR A 49 4.25 5.81 -3.95
C THR A 49 5.08 5.57 -2.69
N VAL A 50 5.24 6.58 -1.82
CA VAL A 50 5.88 6.39 -0.51
C VAL A 50 5.11 5.37 0.32
N LEU A 51 3.77 5.45 0.33
CA LEU A 51 2.93 4.49 1.06
C LEU A 51 3.06 3.06 0.52
N LEU A 52 3.12 2.87 -0.80
CA LEU A 52 3.37 1.57 -1.43
C LEU A 52 4.67 0.96 -0.90
N HIS A 53 5.75 1.73 -0.89
CA HIS A 53 7.05 1.29 -0.38
C HIS A 53 7.02 0.95 1.12
N LEU A 54 6.30 1.73 1.92
CA LEU A 54 6.09 1.45 3.34
C LEU A 54 5.27 0.17 3.56
N LEU A 55 4.26 -0.10 2.73
CA LEU A 55 3.47 -1.33 2.80
C LEU A 55 4.30 -2.55 2.40
N ARG A 56 5.11 -2.46 1.35
CA ARG A 56 6.06 -3.53 0.99
C ARG A 56 6.97 -3.87 2.17
N ALA A 57 7.42 -2.85 2.90
CA ALA A 57 8.22 -3.02 4.11
C ALA A 57 7.46 -3.65 5.27
N GLY A 58 6.26 -3.12 5.56
CA GLY A 58 5.42 -3.61 6.64
C GLY A 58 5.02 -5.06 6.44
N CYS A 59 4.63 -5.45 5.22
CA CYS A 59 4.30 -6.85 4.88
C CYS A 59 5.51 -7.77 5.06
N PHE A 60 6.68 -7.37 4.55
CA PHE A 60 7.92 -8.14 4.72
C PHE A 60 8.27 -8.37 6.20
N LEU A 61 8.18 -7.32 7.02
CA LEU A 61 8.48 -7.39 8.45
C LEU A 61 7.42 -8.21 9.22
N HIS A 62 6.16 -8.07 8.86
CA HIS A 62 5.07 -8.82 9.48
C HIS A 62 5.19 -10.32 9.23
N GLN A 63 5.42 -10.72 7.98
CA GLN A 63 5.63 -12.13 7.61
C GLN A 63 6.84 -12.72 8.33
N ALA A 64 7.96 -11.98 8.41
CA ALA A 64 9.16 -12.45 9.12
C ALA A 64 8.91 -12.74 10.60
N GLU A 65 8.01 -12.02 11.26
CA GLU A 65 7.64 -12.26 12.66
C GLU A 65 6.74 -13.50 12.81
N GLU A 66 5.83 -13.73 11.86
CA GLU A 66 4.97 -14.93 11.84
C GLU A 66 5.78 -16.21 11.56
N PHE A 67 6.76 -16.18 10.65
CA PHE A 67 7.64 -17.31 10.37
C PHE A 67 8.51 -17.72 11.57
N ASN A 68 9.01 -16.75 12.34
CA ASN A 68 9.76 -17.03 13.57
C ASN A 68 8.90 -17.67 14.68
N SER A 69 7.58 -17.70 14.50
CA SER A 69 6.61 -18.30 15.44
C SER A 69 6.19 -19.73 15.07
N GLY A 70 6.81 -20.35 14.05
CA GLY A 70 6.68 -21.79 13.77
C GLY A 70 5.82 -22.20 12.57
N GLY A 71 5.55 -21.30 11.62
CA GLY A 71 4.82 -21.62 10.38
C GLY A 71 5.73 -22.14 9.26
N ASP A 72 5.31 -23.21 8.58
CA ASP A 72 6.01 -23.75 7.41
C ASP A 72 6.15 -22.71 6.29
N ALA A 73 7.35 -22.66 5.70
CA ALA A 73 7.71 -21.77 4.61
C ALA A 73 6.86 -22.02 3.36
N ALA A 74 5.74 -21.29 3.22
CA ALA A 74 5.06 -21.17 1.94
C ALA A 74 5.92 -20.33 0.98
N ASP A 75 6.64 -21.07 0.14
CA ASP A 75 7.16 -20.73 -1.18
C ASP A 75 7.10 -19.25 -1.59
N GLY A 76 8.18 -18.51 -1.34
CA GLY A 76 9.02 -17.89 -2.37
C GLY A 76 8.46 -16.89 -3.39
N GLY A 77 7.14 -16.63 -3.41
CA GLY A 77 6.49 -15.72 -4.34
C GLY A 77 6.59 -14.27 -3.85
N LYS A 78 7.44 -13.47 -4.49
CA LYS A 78 7.76 -12.06 -4.20
C LYS A 78 6.63 -11.06 -4.53
N THR A 79 5.37 -11.50 -4.57
CA THR A 79 4.26 -10.68 -5.04
C THR A 79 3.76 -9.79 -3.90
N PHE A 80 3.46 -8.53 -4.20
CA PHE A 80 2.90 -7.62 -3.20
C PHE A 80 1.49 -8.09 -2.80
N PRO A 81 1.25 -8.49 -1.54
CA PRO A 81 0.05 -9.27 -1.18
C PRO A 81 -1.20 -8.41 -1.01
N ILE A 82 -1.04 -7.08 -0.95
CA ILE A 82 -2.16 -6.16 -0.76
C ILE A 82 -2.71 -5.78 -2.13
N ARG A 83 -4.00 -6.06 -2.30
CA ARG A 83 -4.78 -5.64 -3.46
C ARG A 83 -4.61 -4.14 -3.68
N THR A 84 -4.21 -3.73 -4.89
CA THR A 84 -4.03 -2.31 -5.20
C THR A 84 -5.12 -1.83 -6.15
N ILE A 85 -5.69 -0.68 -5.85
CA ILE A 85 -6.78 -0.07 -6.60
C ILE A 85 -6.26 1.20 -7.25
N TYR A 86 -6.55 1.37 -8.53
CA TYR A 86 -6.27 2.59 -9.27
C TYR A 86 -7.53 3.08 -9.98
N PHE A 87 -7.96 4.30 -9.68
CA PHE A 87 -9.03 4.98 -10.40
C PHE A 87 -8.45 5.72 -11.61
N GLU A 88 -8.54 5.09 -12.77
CA GLU A 88 -8.10 5.68 -14.03
C GLU A 88 -9.12 6.72 -14.51
N SER A 89 -8.67 7.95 -14.70
CA SER A 89 -9.48 9.03 -15.23
C SER A 89 -8.97 9.46 -16.61
N PRO A 90 -9.83 9.64 -17.62
CA PRO A 90 -9.43 10.14 -18.93
C PRO A 90 -8.94 11.59 -18.88
N SER A 91 -9.22 12.33 -17.80
CA SER A 91 -8.72 13.69 -17.61
C SER A 91 -7.37 13.76 -16.90
N ALA A 92 -6.81 12.62 -16.48
CA ALA A 92 -5.48 12.59 -15.87
C ALA A 92 -4.39 12.76 -16.93
N PHE A 93 -3.23 13.26 -16.51
CA PHE A 93 -2.05 13.29 -17.37
C PHE A 93 -1.65 11.86 -17.77
N PRO A 94 -1.40 11.57 -19.06
CA PRO A 94 -1.01 10.23 -19.52
C PRO A 94 0.20 9.65 -18.79
N GLU A 95 1.12 10.51 -18.35
CA GLU A 95 2.31 10.17 -17.59
C GLU A 95 1.98 9.52 -16.24
N ILE A 96 0.85 9.88 -15.62
CA ILE A 96 0.39 9.25 -14.37
C ILE A 96 0.01 7.80 -14.62
N ASN A 97 -0.73 7.52 -15.69
CA ASN A 97 -1.14 6.16 -16.02
C ASN A 97 0.11 5.33 -16.38
N SER A 98 0.98 5.86 -17.23
CA SER A 98 2.26 5.22 -17.60
C SER A 98 3.09 4.87 -16.37
N PHE A 99 3.30 5.83 -15.45
CA PHE A 99 4.04 5.60 -14.21
C PHE A 99 3.34 4.55 -13.32
N THR A 100 2.02 4.61 -13.21
CA THR A 100 1.26 3.68 -12.36
C THR A 100 1.37 2.25 -12.87
N TYR A 101 1.29 2.05 -14.20
CA TYR A 101 1.47 0.75 -14.83
C TYR A 101 2.90 0.24 -14.73
N GLU A 102 3.88 1.11 -14.93
CA GLU A 102 5.29 0.79 -14.77
C GLU A 102 5.60 0.38 -13.32
N ALA A 103 5.13 1.14 -12.34
CA ALA A 103 5.30 0.82 -10.93
C ALA A 103 4.64 -0.52 -10.56
N ALA A 104 3.42 -0.78 -11.07
CA ALA A 104 2.75 -2.05 -10.85
C ALA A 104 3.54 -3.24 -11.41
N SER A 105 4.14 -3.08 -12.59
CA SER A 105 5.01 -4.07 -13.22
C SER A 105 6.31 -4.29 -12.45
N ILE A 106 7.04 -3.21 -12.12
CA ILE A 106 8.34 -3.27 -11.41
C ILE A 106 8.21 -3.95 -10.05
N TYR A 107 7.08 -3.74 -9.36
CA TYR A 107 6.88 -4.22 -8.01
C TYR A 107 5.94 -5.43 -7.91
N ASP A 108 5.57 -6.05 -9.03
CA ASP A 108 4.68 -7.22 -9.11
C ASP A 108 3.40 -7.01 -8.27
N ILE A 109 2.69 -5.91 -8.56
CA ILE A 109 1.48 -5.50 -7.87
C ILE A 109 0.27 -5.93 -8.69
N GLN A 110 -0.61 -6.73 -8.09
CA GLN A 110 -1.94 -6.94 -8.63
C GLN A 110 -2.76 -5.65 -8.48
N MET A 111 -3.10 -5.04 -9.62
CA MET A 111 -3.80 -3.76 -9.66
C MET A 111 -5.16 -3.86 -10.35
N ASP A 112 -6.20 -3.45 -9.65
CA ASP A 112 -7.54 -3.28 -10.21
C ASP A 112 -7.70 -1.86 -10.75
N ILE A 113 -7.88 -1.78 -12.07
CA ILE A 113 -8.09 -0.53 -12.77
C ILE A 113 -9.59 -0.26 -12.85
N ILE A 114 -10.01 0.85 -12.25
CA ILE A 114 -11.41 1.28 -12.20
C ILE A 114 -11.59 2.50 -13.09
N ARG A 115 -12.52 2.38 -14.03
CA ARG A 115 -12.88 3.44 -14.99
C ARG A 115 -14.28 4.01 -14.73
N LEU A 116 -14.68 4.02 -13.46
CA LEU A 116 -15.93 4.56 -12.95
C LEU A 116 -15.62 5.79 -12.08
N ASP A 117 -16.65 6.59 -11.77
CA ASP A 117 -16.51 7.59 -10.71
C ASP A 117 -16.16 6.92 -9.38
N PHE A 118 -15.56 7.69 -8.47
CA PHE A 118 -15.03 7.17 -7.22
C PHE A 118 -16.06 6.38 -6.39
N LYS A 119 -17.29 6.89 -6.30
CA LYS A 119 -18.35 6.27 -5.51
C LYS A 119 -18.80 4.96 -6.14
N SER A 120 -19.17 4.98 -7.42
CA SER A 120 -19.64 3.79 -8.13
C SER A 120 -18.56 2.71 -8.20
N GLY A 121 -17.30 3.12 -8.39
CA GLY A 121 -16.16 2.21 -8.39
C GLY A 121 -15.93 1.55 -7.04
N LEU A 122 -16.03 2.29 -5.94
CA LEU A 122 -15.93 1.73 -4.59
C LEU A 122 -17.10 0.79 -4.27
N GLU A 123 -18.32 1.14 -4.64
CA GLU A 123 -19.49 0.26 -4.47
C GLU A 123 -19.33 -1.06 -5.25
N ALA A 124 -18.79 -1.02 -6.48
CA ALA A 124 -18.51 -2.21 -7.28
C ALA A 124 -17.41 -3.07 -6.64
N LEU A 125 -16.33 -2.46 -6.15
CA LEU A 125 -15.26 -3.15 -5.45
C LEU A 125 -15.77 -3.92 -4.22
N LEU A 126 -16.55 -3.25 -3.38
CA LEU A 126 -17.06 -3.81 -2.12
C LEU A 126 -18.04 -4.97 -2.36
N LYS A 127 -18.80 -4.94 -3.46
CA LYS A 127 -19.69 -6.03 -3.86
C LYS A 127 -18.94 -7.27 -4.37
N ALA A 128 -17.83 -7.07 -5.09
CA ALA A 128 -17.09 -8.17 -5.71
C ALA A 128 -16.26 -8.94 -4.68
N ASN A 129 -15.49 -8.24 -3.85
CA ASN A 129 -14.67 -8.81 -2.77
C ASN A 129 -14.65 -7.82 -1.60
N PRO A 130 -15.22 -8.16 -0.44
CA PRO A 130 -15.35 -7.23 0.68
C PRO A 130 -13.99 -6.72 1.17
N ILE A 131 -13.73 -5.43 0.95
CA ILE A 131 -12.60 -4.72 1.54
C ILE A 131 -13.09 -4.09 2.85
N ARG A 132 -12.32 -4.25 3.92
CA ARG A 132 -12.63 -3.68 5.25
C ARG A 132 -11.71 -2.55 5.64
N ALA A 133 -10.52 -2.48 5.05
CA ALA A 133 -9.58 -1.39 5.29
C ALA A 133 -8.90 -0.97 3.99
N ILE A 134 -8.73 0.35 3.80
CA ILE A 134 -8.03 0.92 2.65
C ILE A 134 -6.93 1.85 3.16
N PHE A 135 -5.70 1.60 2.72
CA PHE A 135 -4.58 2.51 2.90
C PHE A 135 -4.66 3.65 1.89
N LEU A 136 -4.58 4.89 2.38
CA LEU A 136 -4.68 6.12 1.59
C LEU A 136 -3.44 6.98 1.82
N GLY A 137 -2.82 7.47 0.74
CA GLY A 137 -1.68 8.38 0.76
C GLY A 137 -2.05 9.84 1.05
N VAL A 138 -3.01 10.08 1.95
CA VAL A 138 -3.48 11.44 2.31
C VAL A 138 -2.68 11.95 3.51
N ARG A 139 -2.38 13.25 3.51
CA ARG A 139 -1.66 13.94 4.59
C ARG A 139 -2.60 14.89 5.31
N ILE A 140 -2.30 15.18 6.58
CA ILE A 140 -3.05 16.13 7.43
C ILE A 140 -3.23 17.51 6.77
N GLY A 141 -2.28 17.94 5.93
CA GLY A 141 -2.34 19.23 5.23
C GLY A 141 -3.10 19.21 3.91
N ASP A 142 -3.61 18.06 3.45
CA ASP A 142 -4.35 17.99 2.21
C ASP A 142 -5.79 18.51 2.40
N PRO A 143 -6.40 19.18 1.40
CA PRO A 143 -7.73 19.82 1.55
C PRO A 143 -8.86 18.88 1.99
N THR A 144 -8.72 17.58 1.69
CA THR A 144 -9.71 16.54 1.99
C THR A 144 -9.49 15.89 3.36
N ALA A 145 -8.43 16.24 4.08
CA ALA A 145 -8.08 15.64 5.38
C ALA A 145 -8.82 16.25 6.57
N VAL A 146 -9.90 17.00 6.34
CA VAL A 146 -10.68 17.64 7.41
C VAL A 146 -11.30 16.54 8.29
N ASN A 147 -10.87 16.48 9.55
CA ASN A 147 -11.30 15.53 10.59
C ASN A 147 -10.83 14.06 10.42
N ILE A 148 -9.67 13.80 9.78
CA ILE A 148 -8.99 12.49 9.82
C ILE A 148 -7.87 12.49 10.85
#